data_AF-A0A4R4YP57-F1
#
_entry.id   AF-A0A4R4YP57-F1
#
_cell.length_a   1.000
_cell.length_b   1.000
_cell.length_c   1.000
_cell.angle_alpha   90.00
_cell.angle_beta   90.00
_cell.angle_gamma   90.00
#
_symmetry.space_group_name_H-M   'P 1'
#
loop_
_entity.id
_entity.type
_entity.pdbx_description
1 polymer ?
#
loop_
_entity_poly.entity_id
_entity_poly.type
_entity_poly.pdbx_seq_one_letter_code
_entity_poly.pdbx_strand_id
1 'polypeptide(L)'
;MTTGRVVSVITAAVALGGIVLQLVVSPGWNVFVFFTIQSNLLLGVTALLFNRSSTLFKVLRLNGVLCIAVTGIVYHAVLAGLDHLTGGAAVANFLLHTAAPILGVLGWVFFGPRGLTSVRIAAWSIVYPLLWLAFTLIRGAIDGFYPYPFVNVTDLGYGHVLLNCLLVAVLFLALAAGATALDRRLRKTVEG
;
A
#
# COMPACT_ATOMS: atom_id res chain seq x y z
N MET A 1 -22.88 14.87 1.45
CA MET A 1 -21.49 14.38 1.55
C MET A 1 -20.82 14.67 0.21
N THR A 2 -19.66 15.31 0.13
CA THR A 2 -19.01 15.60 -1.17
C THR A 2 -18.61 14.29 -1.86
N THR A 3 -18.56 14.25 -3.20
CA THR A 3 -18.22 13.04 -3.98
C THR A 3 -16.90 12.40 -3.51
N GLY A 4 -15.89 13.21 -3.20
CA GLY A 4 -14.61 12.71 -2.67
C GLY A 4 -14.72 12.03 -1.30
N ARG A 5 -15.64 12.49 -0.43
CA ARG A 5 -15.89 11.81 0.85
C ARG A 5 -16.56 10.45 0.64
N VAL A 6 -17.49 10.35 -0.29
CA VAL A 6 -18.14 9.08 -0.67
C VAL A 6 -17.08 8.08 -1.15
N VAL A 7 -16.22 8.49 -2.08
CA VAL A 7 -15.16 7.63 -2.64
C VAL A 7 -14.19 7.15 -1.57
N SER A 8 -13.77 8.02 -0.65
CA SER A 8 -12.87 7.62 0.44
C SER A 8 -13.54 6.68 1.45
N VAL A 9 -14.84 6.86 1.76
CA VAL A 9 -15.57 5.92 2.63
C VAL A 9 -15.68 4.55 1.96
N ILE A 10 -15.97 4.51 0.66
CA ILE A 10 -16.00 3.26 -0.12
C ILE A 10 -14.60 2.62 -0.13
N THR A 11 -13.56 3.40 -0.37
CA THR A 11 -12.17 2.92 -0.36
C THR A 11 -11.82 2.30 1.00
N ALA A 12 -12.18 2.97 2.10
CA ALA A 12 -11.96 2.45 3.44
C ALA A 12 -12.76 1.18 3.72
N ALA A 13 -14.02 1.13 3.31
CA ALA A 13 -14.87 -0.05 3.47
C ALA A 13 -14.30 -1.26 2.72
N VAL A 14 -13.82 -1.07 1.48
CA VAL A 14 -13.18 -2.12 0.68
C VAL A 14 -11.85 -2.57 1.31
N ALA A 15 -10.97 -1.64 1.68
CA ALA A 15 -9.67 -1.97 2.25
C ALA A 15 -9.78 -2.67 3.61
N LEU A 16 -10.57 -2.10 4.53
CA LEU A 16 -10.74 -2.64 5.88
C LEU A 16 -11.63 -3.88 5.89
N GLY A 17 -12.68 -3.91 5.07
CA GLY A 17 -13.53 -5.08 4.88
C GLY A 17 -12.77 -6.26 4.27
N GLY A 18 -11.88 -6.00 3.31
CA GLY A 18 -10.97 -7.01 2.77
C GLY A 18 -10.06 -7.62 3.84
N ILE A 19 -9.55 -6.81 4.79
CA ILE A 19 -8.74 -7.30 5.91
C ILE A 19 -9.58 -8.17 6.85
N VAL A 20 -10.79 -7.73 7.20
CA VAL A 20 -11.70 -8.51 8.04
C VAL A 20 -12.01 -9.86 7.39
N LEU A 21 -12.32 -9.87 6.09
CA LEU A 21 -12.56 -11.12 5.36
C LEU A 21 -11.31 -12.00 5.34
N GLN A 22 -10.12 -11.44 5.11
CA GLN A 22 -8.85 -12.19 5.16
C GLN A 22 -8.65 -12.87 6.51
N LEU A 23 -8.93 -12.18 7.62
CA LEU A 23 -8.81 -12.74 8.97
C LEU A 23 -9.81 -13.87 9.23
N VAL A 24 -11.00 -13.81 8.62
CA VAL A 24 -12.01 -14.88 8.71
C VAL A 24 -11.57 -16.11 7.92
N VAL A 25 -11.05 -15.93 6.69
CA VAL A 25 -10.69 -17.07 5.82
C VAL A 25 -9.30 -17.65 6.10
N SER A 26 -8.41 -16.87 6.72
CA SER A 26 -7.06 -17.27 7.07
C SER A 26 -6.70 -16.76 8.46
N PRO A 27 -7.26 -17.35 9.53
CA PRO A 27 -7.01 -16.90 10.90
C PRO A 27 -5.53 -17.04 11.27
N GLY A 28 -4.96 -15.99 11.89
CA GLY A 28 -3.60 -16.03 12.42
C GLY A 28 -2.93 -14.67 12.44
N TRP A 29 -2.01 -14.48 13.39
CA TRP A 29 -1.31 -13.21 13.58
C TRP A 29 -0.32 -12.86 12.46
N ASN A 30 0.16 -13.87 11.72
CA ASN A 30 1.07 -13.66 10.59
C ASN A 30 0.45 -12.82 9.47
N VAL A 31 -0.88 -12.74 9.37
CA VAL A 31 -1.57 -11.88 8.41
C VAL A 31 -1.09 -10.43 8.50
N PHE A 32 -0.80 -9.92 9.70
CA PHE A 32 -0.34 -8.54 9.89
C PHE A 32 1.10 -8.28 9.44
N VAL A 33 1.89 -9.31 9.12
CA VAL A 33 3.25 -9.13 8.59
C VAL A 33 3.25 -8.84 7.09
N PHE A 34 2.18 -9.19 6.38
CA PHE A 34 2.07 -8.90 4.95
C PHE A 34 1.97 -7.39 4.69
N PHE A 35 2.80 -6.89 3.78
CA PHE A 35 2.77 -5.50 3.32
C PHE A 35 1.41 -5.12 2.74
N THR A 36 0.71 -6.09 2.13
CA THR A 36 -0.67 -5.94 1.65
C THR A 36 -1.62 -5.51 2.77
N ILE A 37 -1.54 -6.11 3.95
CA ILE A 37 -2.43 -5.79 5.07
C ILE A 37 -2.06 -4.42 5.65
N GLN A 38 -0.77 -4.17 5.84
CA GLN A 38 -0.26 -2.89 6.32
C GLN A 38 -0.62 -1.71 5.39
N SER A 39 -0.51 -1.89 4.07
CA SER A 39 -0.89 -0.89 3.08
C SER A 39 -2.40 -0.64 3.03
N ASN A 40 -3.22 -1.68 3.11
CA ASN A 40 -4.68 -1.55 3.20
C ASN A 40 -5.11 -0.86 4.50
N LEU A 41 -4.47 -1.15 5.64
CA LEU A 41 -4.71 -0.45 6.91
C LEU A 41 -4.39 1.04 6.80
N LEU A 42 -3.20 1.38 6.29
CA LEU A 42 -2.80 2.78 6.09
C LEU A 42 -3.77 3.51 5.16
N LEU A 43 -4.12 2.90 4.03
CA LEU A 43 -5.09 3.47 3.09
C LEU A 43 -6.45 3.68 3.75
N GLY A 44 -7.02 2.63 4.35
CA GLY A 44 -8.37 2.65 4.90
C GLY A 44 -8.50 3.63 6.07
N VAL A 45 -7.56 3.61 7.01
CA VAL A 45 -7.57 4.53 8.16
C VAL A 45 -7.40 5.97 7.69
N THR A 46 -6.43 6.26 6.81
CA THR A 46 -6.20 7.64 6.37
C THR A 46 -7.32 8.16 5.46
N ALA A 47 -8.02 7.29 4.73
CA ALA A 47 -9.19 7.64 3.94
C ALA A 47 -10.36 8.12 4.81
N LEU A 48 -10.51 7.62 6.05
CA LEU A 48 -11.56 8.06 6.98
C LEU A 48 -11.24 9.38 7.72
N LEU A 49 -9.98 9.82 7.71
CA LEU A 49 -9.49 10.96 8.51
C LEU A 49 -9.46 12.28 7.72
N PHE A 50 -10.59 12.64 7.11
CA PHE A 50 -10.73 13.75 6.14
C PHE A 50 -10.29 15.14 6.59
N ASN A 51 -10.36 15.45 7.89
CA ASN A 51 -10.11 16.80 8.41
C ASN A 51 -8.72 16.94 9.08
N ARG A 52 -7.81 15.99 8.82
CA ARG A 52 -6.46 16.02 9.38
C ARG A 52 -5.48 16.62 8.38
N SER A 53 -4.53 17.41 8.88
CA SER A 53 -3.54 18.11 8.05
C SER A 53 -2.14 18.17 8.68
N SER A 54 -1.93 17.44 9.78
CA SER A 54 -0.62 17.36 10.44
C SER A 54 0.43 16.74 9.51
N THR A 55 1.71 17.03 9.74
CA THR A 55 2.81 16.45 8.95
C THR A 55 2.77 14.92 8.98
N LEU A 56 2.54 14.32 10.15
CA LEU A 56 2.41 12.87 10.28
C LEU A 56 1.25 12.34 9.43
N PHE A 57 0.08 12.97 9.48
CA PHE A 57 -1.06 12.56 8.66
C PHE A 57 -0.74 12.65 7.17
N LYS A 58 -0.11 13.73 6.71
CA LYS A 58 0.29 13.89 5.31
C LYS A 58 1.23 12.77 4.85
N VAL A 59 2.21 12.40 5.69
CA VAL A 59 3.13 11.27 5.42
C VAL A 59 2.36 9.96 5.37
N LEU A 60 1.52 9.66 6.36
CA LEU A 60 0.76 8.42 6.41
C LEU A 60 -0.25 8.31 5.26
N ARG A 61 -0.90 9.41 4.86
CA ARG A 61 -1.84 9.45 3.74
C ARG A 61 -1.12 9.19 2.43
N LEU A 62 0.04 9.81 2.21
CA LEU A 62 0.88 9.53 1.04
C LEU A 62 1.35 8.06 1.05
N ASN A 63 1.81 7.55 2.19
CA ASN A 63 2.15 6.14 2.36
C ASN A 63 1.00 5.21 1.98
N GLY A 64 -0.22 5.49 2.45
CA GLY A 64 -1.39 4.68 2.10
C GLY A 64 -1.59 4.56 0.59
N VAL A 65 -1.41 5.66 -0.16
CA VAL A 65 -1.54 5.68 -1.64
C VAL A 65 -0.34 5.00 -2.33
N LEU A 66 0.88 5.28 -1.89
CA LEU A 66 2.09 4.71 -2.51
C LEU A 66 2.21 3.21 -2.23
N CYS A 67 2.04 2.81 -0.98
CA CYS A 67 2.14 1.41 -0.58
C CYS A 67 1.01 0.59 -1.22
N ILE A 68 -0.23 1.09 -1.30
CA ILE A 68 -1.30 0.33 -1.96
C ILE A 68 -1.06 0.22 -3.48
N ALA A 69 -0.48 1.24 -4.11
CA ALA A 69 -0.10 1.17 -5.52
C ALA A 69 0.97 0.10 -5.74
N VAL A 70 2.01 0.07 -4.91
CA VAL A 70 3.05 -0.98 -4.95
C VAL A 70 2.43 -2.36 -4.72
N THR A 71 1.55 -2.51 -3.73
CA THR A 71 0.83 -3.77 -3.46
C THR A 71 0.10 -4.27 -4.71
N GLY A 72 -0.70 -3.43 -5.36
CA GLY A 72 -1.40 -3.81 -6.58
C GLY A 72 -0.46 -4.17 -7.72
N ILE A 73 0.55 -3.33 -7.99
CA ILE A 73 1.50 -3.54 -9.09
C ILE A 73 2.30 -4.83 -8.89
N VAL A 74 2.93 -5.00 -7.72
CA VAL A 74 3.77 -6.17 -7.43
C VAL A 74 2.93 -7.44 -7.41
N TYR A 75 1.72 -7.39 -6.87
CA TYR A 75 0.82 -8.54 -6.90
C TYR A 75 0.54 -8.99 -8.33
N HIS A 76 0.04 -8.10 -9.19
CA HIS A 76 -0.35 -8.46 -10.55
C HIS A 76 0.86 -8.81 -11.45
N ALA A 77 2.03 -8.24 -11.17
CA ALA A 77 3.23 -8.50 -11.96
C ALA A 77 3.99 -9.77 -11.51
N VAL A 78 3.96 -10.12 -10.22
CA VAL A 78 4.87 -11.13 -9.63
C VAL A 78 4.12 -12.28 -8.96
N LEU A 79 2.97 -12.01 -8.33
CA LEU A 79 2.33 -12.98 -7.43
C LEU A 79 1.04 -13.59 -7.99
N ALA A 80 0.28 -12.88 -8.83
CA ALA A 80 -1.05 -13.31 -9.25
C ALA A 80 -1.06 -14.68 -9.97
N GLY A 81 0.03 -15.01 -10.67
CA GLY A 81 0.18 -16.31 -11.34
C GLY A 81 0.48 -17.49 -10.40
N LEU A 82 0.74 -17.23 -9.12
CA LEU A 82 1.06 -18.24 -8.11
C LEU A 82 -0.16 -18.67 -7.29
N ASP A 83 -1.27 -17.94 -7.41
CA ASP A 83 -2.45 -18.13 -6.58
C ASP A 83 -3.47 -19.09 -7.21
N HIS A 84 -3.96 -20.04 -6.41
CA HIS A 84 -5.08 -20.91 -6.75
C HIS A 84 -6.19 -20.78 -5.70
N LEU A 85 -6.71 -19.56 -5.54
CA LEU A 85 -7.69 -19.21 -4.51
C LEU A 85 -9.13 -19.41 -4.99
N THR A 86 -10.00 -19.83 -4.08
CA THR A 86 -11.45 -19.97 -4.32
C THR A 86 -12.27 -19.41 -3.15
N GLY A 87 -13.58 -19.27 -3.35
CA GLY A 87 -14.52 -18.83 -2.31
C GLY A 87 -14.15 -17.49 -1.67
N GLY A 88 -14.26 -17.41 -0.34
CA GLY A 88 -13.96 -16.19 0.41
C GLY A 88 -12.51 -15.72 0.28
N ALA A 89 -11.55 -16.63 0.08
CA ALA A 89 -10.14 -16.27 -0.11
C ALA A 89 -9.90 -15.56 -1.45
N ALA A 90 -10.56 -15.98 -2.52
CA ALA A 90 -10.52 -15.28 -3.81
C ALA A 90 -11.10 -13.87 -3.69
N VAL A 91 -12.20 -13.71 -2.93
CA VAL A 91 -12.81 -12.40 -2.69
C VAL A 91 -11.89 -11.50 -1.86
N ALA A 92 -11.33 -12.00 -0.75
CA ALA A 92 -10.39 -11.23 0.07
C ALA A 92 -9.19 -10.76 -0.77
N ASN A 93 -8.61 -11.68 -1.55
CA ASN A 93 -7.50 -11.39 -2.44
C ASN A 93 -7.84 -10.31 -3.47
N PHE A 94 -8.99 -10.42 -4.13
CA PHE A 94 -9.45 -9.39 -5.09
C PHE A 94 -9.62 -8.02 -4.41
N LEU A 95 -10.25 -7.97 -3.24
CA LEU A 95 -10.46 -6.72 -2.51
C LEU A 95 -9.14 -6.05 -2.14
N LEU A 96 -8.18 -6.83 -1.62
CA LEU A 96 -6.92 -6.34 -1.08
C LEU A 96 -5.86 -6.00 -2.14
N HIS A 97 -5.84 -6.73 -3.26
CA HIS A 97 -4.81 -6.60 -4.30
C HIS A 97 -5.31 -5.94 -5.59
N THR A 98 -6.62 -5.73 -5.75
CA THR A 98 -7.19 -5.12 -6.96
C THR A 98 -8.12 -3.96 -6.64
N ALA A 99 -9.21 -4.22 -5.92
CA ALA A 99 -10.23 -3.19 -5.69
C ALA A 99 -9.70 -2.01 -4.85
N ALA A 100 -9.06 -2.29 -3.69
CA ALA A 100 -8.49 -1.25 -2.84
C ALA A 100 -7.35 -0.47 -3.52
N PRO A 101 -6.39 -1.09 -4.23
CA PRO A 101 -5.41 -0.35 -5.02
C PRO A 101 -6.03 0.59 -6.06
N ILE A 102 -6.99 0.12 -6.86
CA ILE A 102 -7.65 0.93 -7.89
C ILE A 102 -8.39 2.09 -7.24
N LEU A 103 -9.22 1.83 -6.22
CA LEU A 103 -9.97 2.86 -5.51
C LEU A 103 -9.06 3.85 -4.79
N GLY A 104 -7.98 3.38 -4.17
CA GLY A 104 -7.02 4.22 -3.46
C GLY A 104 -6.26 5.17 -4.37
N VAL A 105 -5.76 4.66 -5.51
CA VAL A 105 -5.01 5.46 -6.48
C VAL A 105 -5.94 6.39 -7.25
N LEU A 106 -6.98 5.87 -7.90
CA LEU A 106 -7.91 6.69 -8.69
C LEU A 106 -8.68 7.67 -7.80
N GLY A 107 -9.08 7.22 -6.60
CA GLY A 107 -9.73 8.06 -5.60
C GLY A 107 -8.86 9.25 -5.22
N TRP A 108 -7.57 9.03 -4.98
CA TRP A 108 -6.62 10.10 -4.72
C TRP A 108 -6.39 10.98 -5.98
N VAL A 109 -6.21 10.37 -7.17
CA VAL A 109 -5.96 11.10 -8.42
C VAL A 109 -7.12 12.01 -8.81
N PHE A 110 -8.37 11.62 -8.61
CA PHE A 110 -9.54 12.40 -9.05
C PHE A 110 -10.14 13.27 -7.94
N PHE A 111 -10.14 12.80 -6.69
CA PHE A 111 -10.86 13.47 -5.60
C PHE A 111 -9.96 14.05 -4.49
N GLY A 112 -8.66 13.79 -4.52
CA GLY A 112 -7.70 14.36 -3.57
C GLY A 112 -7.78 13.73 -2.17
N PRO A 113 -7.56 14.49 -1.07
CA PRO A 113 -7.31 15.94 -0.98
C PRO A 113 -5.97 16.38 -1.62
N ARG A 114 -5.88 17.66 -2.03
CA ARG A 114 -4.73 18.25 -2.75
C ARG A 114 -3.79 19.04 -1.85
N GLY A 115 -2.57 19.24 -2.31
CA GLY A 115 -1.58 20.11 -1.66
C GLY A 115 -1.04 19.55 -0.33
N LEU A 116 -1.21 18.25 -0.12
CA LEU A 116 -0.69 17.55 1.05
C LEU A 116 0.73 17.02 0.83
N THR A 117 1.21 17.03 -0.41
CA THR A 117 2.50 16.43 -0.79
C THR A 117 3.60 17.49 -0.96
N SER A 118 4.79 17.19 -0.46
CA SER A 118 6.01 17.96 -0.69
C SER A 118 7.22 17.02 -0.75
N VAL A 119 8.39 17.51 -1.16
CA VAL A 119 9.62 16.68 -1.18
C VAL A 119 9.90 16.12 0.22
N ARG A 120 9.69 16.92 1.27
CA ARG A 120 9.86 16.48 2.66
C ARG A 120 8.88 15.35 3.00
N ILE A 121 7.60 15.47 2.62
CA ILE A 121 6.60 14.42 2.88
C ILE A 121 6.94 13.14 2.12
N ALA A 122 7.35 13.26 0.86
CA ALA A 122 7.78 12.12 0.04
C ALA A 122 9.04 11.44 0.60
N ALA A 123 10.02 12.20 1.09
CA ALA A 123 11.20 11.63 1.74
C ALA A 123 10.81 10.85 3.01
N TRP A 124 9.93 11.39 3.85
CA TRP A 124 9.44 10.69 5.04
C TRP A 124 8.57 9.47 4.73
N SER A 125 7.90 9.41 3.57
CA SER A 125 7.16 8.20 3.17
C SER A 125 8.05 6.97 2.97
N ILE A 126 9.32 7.15 2.62
CA ILE A 126 10.25 6.02 2.40
C ILE A 126 10.53 5.23 3.69
N VAL A 127 10.41 5.87 4.87
CA VAL A 127 10.73 5.24 6.15
C VAL A 127 9.85 4.02 6.42
N TYR A 128 8.56 4.08 6.08
CA TYR A 128 7.62 2.99 6.38
C TYR A 128 7.96 1.67 5.64
N PRO A 129 8.10 1.63 4.29
CA PRO A 129 8.48 0.40 3.60
C PRO A 129 9.88 -0.09 4.00
N LEU A 130 10.82 0.80 4.34
CA LEU A 130 12.13 0.38 4.83
C LEU A 130 12.04 -0.31 6.19
N LEU A 131 11.23 0.22 7.12
CA LEU A 131 11.00 -0.43 8.42
C LEU A 131 10.33 -1.79 8.25
N TRP A 132 9.35 -1.89 7.35
CA TRP A 132 8.69 -3.16 7.04
C TRP A 132 9.68 -4.18 6.44
N LEU A 133 10.53 -3.76 5.51
CA LEU A 133 11.53 -4.63 4.89
C LEU A 133 12.55 -5.10 5.92
N ALA A 134 13.10 -4.19 6.73
CA ALA A 134 14.03 -4.52 7.79
C ALA A 134 13.43 -5.53 8.78
N PHE A 135 12.21 -5.27 9.25
CA PHE A 135 11.48 -6.19 10.12
C PHE A 135 11.30 -7.57 9.46
N THR A 136 10.88 -7.60 8.19
CA THR A 136 10.65 -8.85 7.45
C THR A 136 11.91 -9.68 7.32
N LEU A 137 13.04 -9.06 6.96
CA LEU A 137 14.32 -9.76 6.80
C LEU A 137 14.89 -10.22 8.15
N ILE A 138 14.79 -9.39 9.20
CA ILE A 138 15.24 -9.75 10.55
C ILE A 138 14.41 -10.92 11.07
N ARG A 139 13.08 -10.84 10.97
CA ARG A 139 12.18 -11.89 11.40
C ARG A 139 12.44 -13.19 10.63
N GLY A 140 12.50 -13.12 9.30
CA GLY A 140 12.75 -14.29 8.47
C GLY A 140 14.09 -14.97 8.76
N ALA A 141 15.11 -14.23 9.21
CA ALA A 141 16.36 -14.81 9.68
C ALA A 141 16.26 -15.49 11.05
N ILE A 142 15.28 -15.11 11.88
CA ILE A 142 15.06 -15.68 13.23
C ILE A 142 14.16 -16.91 13.18
N ASP A 143 13.02 -16.83 12.49
CA ASP A 143 11.98 -17.87 12.52
C ASP A 143 11.67 -18.51 11.16
N GLY A 144 12.40 -18.11 10.10
CA GLY A 144 12.21 -18.63 8.74
C GLY A 144 10.96 -18.11 8.02
N PHE A 145 10.16 -17.24 8.65
CA PHE A 145 8.93 -16.75 8.05
C PHE A 145 9.17 -15.51 7.16
N TYR A 146 9.02 -15.70 5.85
CA TYR A 146 8.98 -14.64 4.86
C TYR A 146 7.55 -14.51 4.29
N PRO A 147 6.95 -13.31 4.29
CA PRO A 147 5.58 -13.11 3.81
C PRO A 147 5.47 -13.26 2.28
N TYR A 148 6.57 -13.18 1.54
CA TYR A 148 6.56 -13.33 0.09
C TYR A 148 7.77 -14.12 -0.42
N PRO A 149 7.62 -14.90 -1.51
CA PRO A 149 8.72 -15.66 -2.07
C PRO A 149 9.86 -14.77 -2.58
N PHE A 150 9.56 -13.59 -3.13
CA PHE A 150 10.57 -12.67 -3.68
C PHE A 150 11.46 -12.01 -2.60
N VAL A 151 11.11 -12.12 -1.32
CA VAL A 151 11.97 -11.70 -0.19
C VAL A 151 12.51 -12.89 0.62
N ASN A 152 12.24 -14.12 0.20
CA ASN A 152 12.71 -15.31 0.91
C ASN A 152 14.21 -15.53 0.65
N VAL A 153 15.02 -15.16 1.64
CA VAL A 153 16.48 -15.32 1.57
C VAL A 153 16.91 -16.78 1.61
N THR A 154 16.13 -17.65 2.27
CA THR A 154 16.43 -19.08 2.34
C THR A 154 16.38 -19.72 0.95
N ASP A 155 15.42 -19.31 0.13
CA ASP A 155 15.22 -19.88 -1.21
C ASP A 155 16.06 -19.17 -2.29
N LEU A 156 16.21 -17.85 -2.19
CA LEU A 156 16.82 -17.02 -3.24
C LEU A 156 18.25 -16.57 -2.94
N GLY A 157 18.67 -16.63 -1.68
CA GLY A 157 19.90 -16.00 -1.20
C GLY A 157 19.84 -14.47 -1.16
N TYR A 158 20.78 -13.87 -0.42
CA TYR A 158 20.79 -12.42 -0.17
C TYR A 158 20.96 -11.59 -1.45
N GLY A 159 21.73 -12.06 -2.44
CA GLY A 159 21.98 -11.33 -3.68
C GLY A 159 20.72 -11.09 -4.50
N HIS A 160 19.91 -12.13 -4.72
CA HIS A 160 18.64 -12.01 -5.44
C HIS A 160 17.60 -11.21 -4.65
N VAL A 161 17.49 -11.44 -3.33
CA VAL A 161 16.58 -10.65 -2.49
C VAL A 161 16.94 -9.17 -2.52
N LEU A 162 18.23 -8.81 -2.48
CA LEU A 162 18.68 -7.43 -2.61
C LEU A 162 18.26 -6.83 -3.95
N LEU A 163 18.45 -7.54 -5.06
CA LEU A 163 18.02 -7.08 -6.39
C LEU A 163 16.50 -6.84 -6.43
N ASN A 164 15.70 -7.78 -5.91
CA ASN A 164 14.24 -7.64 -5.84
C ASN A 164 13.85 -6.40 -5.03
N CYS A 165 14.49 -6.19 -3.88
CA CYS A 165 14.25 -5.03 -3.04
C CYS A 165 14.62 -3.71 -3.74
N LEU A 166 15.72 -3.68 -4.50
CA LEU A 166 16.12 -2.51 -5.30
C LEU A 166 15.10 -2.20 -6.39
N LEU A 167 14.58 -3.20 -7.10
CA LEU A 167 13.54 -3.00 -8.12
C LEU A 167 12.26 -2.41 -7.52
N VAL A 168 11.81 -2.94 -6.37
CA VAL A 168 10.65 -2.40 -5.65
C VAL A 168 10.93 -0.99 -5.12
N ALA A 169 12.15 -0.71 -4.65
CA ALA A 169 12.55 0.61 -4.21
C ALA A 169 12.52 1.64 -5.35
N VAL A 170 13.03 1.28 -6.53
CA VAL A 170 12.95 2.14 -7.73
C VAL A 170 11.50 2.41 -8.11
N LEU A 171 10.64 1.39 -8.11
CA LEU A 171 9.20 1.56 -8.33
C LEU A 171 8.58 2.53 -7.32
N PHE A 172 8.84 2.34 -6.03
CA PHE A 172 8.31 3.21 -4.97
C PHE A 172 8.77 4.66 -5.14
N LEU A 173 10.06 4.89 -5.42
CA LEU A 173 10.61 6.22 -5.64
C LEU A 173 10.00 6.90 -6.87
N ALA A 174 9.79 6.15 -7.97
CA ALA A 174 9.13 6.65 -9.16
C ALA A 174 7.67 7.06 -8.86
N LEU A 175 6.92 6.23 -8.12
CA LEU A 175 5.56 6.55 -7.67
C LEU A 175 5.53 7.77 -6.75
N ALA A 176 6.47 7.88 -5.80
CA ALA A 176 6.56 9.01 -4.87
C ALA A 176 6.83 10.33 -5.61
N ALA A 177 7.77 10.30 -6.57
CA ALA A 177 8.07 11.44 -7.42
C ALA A 177 6.86 11.83 -8.30
N GLY A 178 6.22 10.84 -8.94
CA GLY A 178 5.04 11.03 -9.76
C GLY A 178 3.87 11.60 -8.98
N ALA A 179 3.58 11.06 -7.79
CA ALA A 179 2.52 11.55 -6.91
C ALA A 179 2.80 12.99 -6.45
N THR A 180 4.05 13.30 -6.08
CA THR A 180 4.44 14.66 -5.69
C THR A 180 4.28 15.65 -6.84
N ALA A 181 4.68 15.28 -8.05
CA ALA A 181 4.52 16.11 -9.25
C ALA A 181 3.04 16.33 -9.60
N LEU A 182 2.23 15.26 -9.54
CA LEU A 182 0.82 15.31 -9.87
C LEU A 182 0.01 16.15 -8.86
N ASP A 183 0.26 16.00 -7.55
CA ASP A 183 -0.42 16.79 -6.52
C ASP A 183 -0.18 18.29 -6.70
N ARG A 184 1.07 18.68 -7.06
CA ARG A 184 1.41 20.07 -7.35
C ARG A 184 0.70 20.62 -8.58
N ARG A 185 0.54 19.83 -9.63
CA ARG A 185 -0.16 20.23 -10.87
C ARG A 185 -1.66 20.37 -10.64
N LEU A 186 -2.27 19.37 -10.00
CA LEU A 186 -3.71 19.36 -9.73
C LEU A 186 -4.12 20.46 -8.75
N ARG A 187 -3.28 20.80 -7.76
CA ARG A 187 -3.53 21.93 -6.86
C ARG A 187 -3.73 23.25 -7.62
N LYS A 188 -2.92 23.52 -8.64
CA LYS A 188 -3.00 24.77 -9.42
C LYS A 188 -4.22 24.85 -10.33
N THR A 189 -4.87 23.72 -10.63
CA THR A 189 -5.97 23.66 -11.61
C THR A 189 -7.35 23.80 -10.96
N VAL A 190 -7.48 23.52 -9.66
CA VAL A 190 -8.76 23.57 -8.91
C VAL A 190 -9.02 24.94 -8.27
N GLU A 191 -8.03 25.85 -8.29
CA GLU A 191 -8.15 27.23 -7.79
C GLU A 191 -8.50 28.24 -8.91
N GLY A 192 -8.95 27.78 -10.08
CA GLY A 192 -9.30 28.61 -11.25
C GLY A 192 -10.79 28.65 -11.53
#